data_AF-A0A7J7GCF2-F1
#
_entry.id   AF-A0A7J7GCF2-F1
#
_cell.length_a   1.000
_cell.length_b   1.000
_cell.length_c   1.000
_cell.angle_alpha   90.00
_cell.angle_beta   90.00
_cell.angle_gamma   90.00
#
_symmetry.space_group_name_H-M   'P 1'
#
loop_
_entity.id
_entity.type
_entity.pdbx_description
1 polymer ?
#
loop_
_entity_poly.entity_id
_entity_poly.type
_entity_poly.pdbx_seq_one_letter_code
_entity_poly.pdbx_strand_id
1 'polypeptide(L)'
;MAGRERCCLRGDIHFGAITAKLHPYLLIFVYDSSKDCKESREVDGFLVEFCRLEVFDGVEFDKWVDKAMAPPIESSLKLYEVVLKLGFKVFLLTGRSEQQSGVTVANLINSGFQDWDKLILRATEDHGKLATIYKSKKRNEMVEEGYWILGNSGDQWSDLLGSSVSIRSFKLPNPMYYIP
;
A
#
# COMPACT_ATOMS: atom_id res chain seq x y z
N MET A 1 37.38 -19.59 -34.35
CA MET A 1 36.04 -19.74 -34.94
C MET A 1 35.15 -20.44 -33.93
N ALA A 2 34.04 -19.80 -33.56
CA ALA A 2 33.09 -20.31 -32.58
C ALA A 2 32.19 -21.40 -33.20
N GLY A 3 31.90 -22.44 -32.41
CA GLY A 3 30.87 -23.43 -32.70
C GLY A 3 29.94 -23.57 -31.50
N ARG A 4 28.70 -23.07 -31.64
CA ARG A 4 27.52 -23.42 -30.85
C ARG A 4 27.19 -24.91 -31.11
N GLU A 5 26.51 -25.69 -30.27
CA GLU A 5 25.24 -25.39 -29.61
C GLU A 5 24.78 -26.60 -28.74
N ARG A 6 23.81 -26.33 -27.85
CA ARG A 6 22.87 -27.24 -27.16
C ARG A 6 23.31 -27.88 -25.84
N CYS A 7 23.08 -27.13 -24.76
CA CYS A 7 22.84 -27.70 -23.43
C CYS A 7 21.35 -28.06 -23.31
N CYS A 8 21.01 -29.33 -23.51
CA CYS A 8 19.71 -29.88 -23.10
C CYS A 8 19.75 -30.09 -21.58
N LEU A 9 19.03 -29.27 -20.83
CA LEU A 9 18.82 -29.47 -19.39
C LEU A 9 17.88 -30.67 -19.18
N ARG A 10 18.44 -31.85 -18.97
CA ARG A 10 17.85 -32.93 -18.18
C ARG A 10 18.85 -33.27 -17.10
N GLY A 11 18.52 -32.93 -15.86
CA GLY A 11 19.38 -33.17 -14.72
C GLY A 11 18.74 -32.60 -13.46
N ASP A 12 18.07 -33.48 -12.75
CA ASP A 12 17.63 -33.44 -11.36
C ASP A 12 18.21 -32.28 -10.53
N ILE A 13 17.34 -31.33 -10.16
CA ILE A 13 17.69 -30.31 -9.19
C ILE A 13 17.53 -30.95 -7.82
N HIS A 14 18.64 -31.48 -7.29
CA HIS A 14 18.77 -31.77 -5.87
C HIS A 14 18.36 -30.52 -5.08
N PHE A 15 17.33 -30.65 -4.23
CA PHE A 15 17.05 -29.71 -3.14
C PHE A 15 18.19 -29.79 -2.12
N GLY A 16 19.35 -29.25 -2.49
CA GLY A 16 20.34 -28.83 -1.52
C GLY A 16 19.71 -27.71 -0.72
N ALA A 17 19.60 -27.89 0.60
CA ALA A 17 19.24 -26.87 1.56
C ALA A 17 20.32 -25.77 1.55
N ILE A 18 20.31 -24.94 0.52
CA ILE A 18 20.83 -23.60 0.62
C ILE A 18 19.79 -22.90 1.48
N THR A 19 20.08 -22.75 2.77
CA THR A 19 19.46 -21.70 3.57
C THR A 19 19.91 -20.37 2.94
N ALA A 20 19.31 -20.03 1.80
CA ALA A 20 19.26 -18.67 1.32
C ALA A 20 18.69 -17.94 2.53
N LYS A 21 19.51 -17.08 3.12
CA LYS A 21 19.13 -16.16 4.19
C LYS A 21 17.79 -15.58 3.72
N LEU A 22 16.66 -16.07 4.24
CA LEU A 22 15.33 -15.70 3.78
C LEU A 22 15.20 -14.23 4.18
N HIS A 23 15.62 -13.34 3.30
CA HIS A 23 15.38 -11.92 3.50
C HIS A 23 13.86 -11.80 3.39
N PRO A 24 13.16 -11.34 4.43
CA PRO A 24 11.71 -11.27 4.38
C PRO A 24 11.31 -10.35 3.23
N TYR A 25 10.65 -10.92 2.22
CA TYR A 25 10.13 -10.17 1.10
C TYR A 25 8.92 -9.35 1.56
N LEU A 26 8.98 -8.04 1.32
CA LEU A 26 8.00 -7.09 1.80
C LEU A 26 7.23 -6.47 0.63
N LEU A 27 5.90 -6.46 0.73
CA LEU A 27 5.03 -5.61 -0.07
C LEU A 27 4.43 -4.52 0.82
N ILE A 28 4.58 -3.27 0.40
CA ILE A 28 3.96 -2.13 1.07
C ILE A 28 2.63 -1.82 0.38
N PHE A 29 1.57 -1.72 1.17
CA PHE A 29 0.30 -1.14 0.73
C PHE A 29 0.09 0.18 1.45
N VAL A 30 0.00 1.25 0.66
CA VAL A 30 -0.64 2.48 1.12
C VAL A 30 -2.13 2.30 0.91
N TYR A 31 -2.83 1.93 1.98
CA TYR A 31 -4.28 1.96 1.97
C TYR A 31 -4.74 3.40 2.19
N ASP A 32 -5.14 4.04 1.10
CA ASP A 32 -5.92 5.27 1.13
C ASP A 32 -7.31 4.94 0.58
N SER A 33 -8.25 4.60 1.47
CA SER A 33 -9.66 4.65 1.11
C SER A 33 -10.13 6.04 1.41
N SER A 34 -10.14 6.87 0.38
CA SER A 34 -10.77 8.18 0.37
C SER A 34 -11.98 8.11 -0.55
N LYS A 35 -13.18 8.02 0.04
CA LYS A 35 -14.38 8.44 -0.68
C LYS A 35 -14.65 9.89 -0.29
N ASP A 36 -14.12 10.80 -1.10
CA ASP A 36 -14.63 12.19 -1.11
C ASP A 36 -15.79 12.35 -2.12
N CYS A 37 -16.38 11.23 -2.55
CA CYS A 37 -17.67 11.18 -3.22
C CYS A 37 -18.77 11.19 -2.16
N LYS A 38 -19.27 12.39 -1.84
CA LYS A 38 -20.37 12.60 -0.87
C LYS A 38 -21.71 12.08 -1.37
N GLU A 39 -21.86 11.81 -2.66
CA GLU A 39 -23.14 11.45 -3.27
C GLU A 39 -22.96 10.32 -4.29
N SER A 40 -23.74 9.26 -4.16
CA SER A 40 -23.86 8.21 -5.18
C SER A 40 -25.31 8.16 -5.62
N ARG A 41 -25.55 8.15 -6.92
CA ARG A 41 -26.88 7.99 -7.52
C ARG A 41 -26.82 6.86 -8.53
N GLU A 42 -27.86 6.03 -8.52
CA GLU A 42 -28.06 5.07 -9.60
C GLU A 42 -28.67 5.81 -10.78
N VAL A 43 -27.97 5.83 -11.91
CA VAL A 43 -28.43 6.41 -13.18
C VAL A 43 -28.41 5.27 -14.19
N ASP A 44 -29.59 4.89 -14.69
CA ASP A 44 -29.76 3.82 -15.68
C ASP A 44 -29.09 2.48 -15.32
N GLY A 45 -29.15 2.10 -14.04
CA GLY A 45 -28.57 0.83 -13.53
C GLY A 45 -27.05 0.89 -13.30
N PHE A 46 -26.41 2.05 -13.49
CA PHE A 46 -25.02 2.28 -13.12
C PHE A 46 -24.96 3.11 -11.84
N LEU A 47 -24.16 2.66 -10.87
CA LEU A 47 -23.79 3.49 -9.72
C LEU A 47 -22.85 4.59 -10.22
N VAL A 48 -23.37 5.82 -10.27
CA VAL A 48 -22.60 7.03 -10.59
C VAL A 48 -22.25 7.70 -9.27
N GLU A 49 -20.96 7.74 -8.95
CA GLU A 49 -20.46 8.49 -7.81
C GLU A 49 -20.17 9.93 -8.24
N PHE A 50 -20.88 10.88 -7.62
CA PHE A 50 -20.67 12.30 -7.78
C PHE A 50 -19.65 12.79 -6.75
N CYS A 51 -18.45 13.00 -7.24
CA CYS A 51 -17.37 13.62 -6.49
C CYS A 51 -17.40 15.13 -6.74
N ARG A 52 -17.66 15.92 -5.69
CA ARG A 52 -17.70 17.38 -5.82
C ARG A 52 -16.29 17.93 -6.06
N LEU A 53 -16.17 18.90 -6.97
CA LEU A 53 -14.98 19.75 -7.17
C LEU A 53 -14.83 20.77 -6.03
N GLU A 54 -14.90 20.32 -4.78
CA GLU A 54 -14.62 21.16 -3.60
C GLU A 54 -13.11 21.14 -3.30
N VAL A 55 -12.58 22.23 -2.75
CA VAL A 55 -11.19 22.25 -2.26
C VAL A 55 -11.07 21.27 -1.10
N PHE A 56 -10.04 20.42 -1.11
CA PHE A 56 -9.79 19.47 -0.05
C PHE A 56 -9.72 20.15 1.33
N ASP A 57 -10.57 19.71 2.25
CA ASP A 57 -10.59 20.16 3.64
C ASP A 57 -10.15 19.01 4.55
N GLY A 58 -8.97 19.14 5.15
CA GLY A 58 -8.41 18.11 6.03
C GLY A 58 -9.24 17.86 7.28
N VAL A 59 -9.94 18.87 7.81
CA VAL A 59 -10.76 18.73 9.04
C VAL A 59 -12.02 17.92 8.74
N GLU A 60 -12.68 18.18 7.62
CA GLU A 60 -13.85 17.40 7.20
C GLU A 60 -13.46 15.98 6.79
N PHE A 61 -12.29 15.83 6.17
CA PHE A 61 -11.72 14.52 5.87
C PHE A 61 -11.45 13.72 7.16
N ASP A 62 -10.85 14.32 8.18
CA ASP A 62 -10.60 13.65 9.47
C ASP A 62 -11.91 13.22 10.15
N LYS A 63 -12.94 14.07 10.15
CA LYS A 63 -14.29 13.71 10.65
C LYS A 63 -14.90 12.53 9.88
N TRP A 64 -14.62 12.42 8.57
CA TRP A 64 -15.07 11.29 7.76
C TRP A 64 -14.28 10.01 8.08
N VAL A 65 -12.97 10.12 8.26
CA VAL A 65 -12.10 9.00 8.68
C VAL A 65 -12.57 8.42 10.02
N ASP A 66 -12.94 9.29 10.96
CA ASP A 66 -13.41 8.89 12.30
C ASP A 66 -14.70 8.05 12.27
N LYS A 67 -15.44 8.05 11.15
CA LYS A 67 -16.62 7.18 10.98
C LYS A 67 -16.24 5.71 10.74
N ALA A 68 -15.02 5.42 10.29
CA ALA A 68 -14.56 4.06 9.98
C ALA A 68 -15.49 3.27 9.01
N MET A 69 -16.03 3.98 8.02
CA MET A 69 -16.96 3.45 7.00
C MET A 69 -16.40 3.52 5.56
N ALA A 70 -15.09 3.71 5.43
CA ALA A 70 -14.42 3.78 4.15
C ALA A 70 -14.42 2.38 3.50
N PRO A 71 -15.07 2.18 2.34
CA PRO A 71 -15.15 0.86 1.72
C PRO A 71 -13.81 0.43 1.12
N PRO A 72 -13.59 -0.88 0.90
CA PRO A 72 -12.39 -1.36 0.23
C PRO A 72 -12.40 -0.98 -1.25
N ILE A 73 -11.23 -0.68 -1.79
CA ILE A 73 -10.98 -0.79 -3.23
C ILE A 73 -10.82 -2.28 -3.52
N GLU A 74 -11.83 -2.90 -4.13
CA GLU A 74 -11.90 -4.36 -4.30
C GLU A 74 -10.67 -4.98 -4.97
N SER A 75 -10.11 -4.31 -5.97
CA SER A 75 -8.90 -4.77 -6.66
C SER A 75 -7.68 -4.79 -5.74
N SER A 76 -7.54 -3.78 -4.87
CA SER A 76 -6.49 -3.72 -3.86
C SER A 76 -6.65 -4.81 -2.80
N LEU A 77 -7.89 -5.08 -2.37
CA LEU A 77 -8.17 -6.17 -1.42
C LEU A 77 -7.82 -7.54 -2.02
N LYS A 78 -8.23 -7.80 -3.27
CA LYS A 78 -7.87 -9.05 -3.98
C LYS A 78 -6.36 -9.22 -4.10
N LEU A 79 -5.63 -8.16 -4.45
CA LEU A 79 -4.17 -8.19 -4.52
C LEU A 79 -3.55 -8.48 -3.14
N TYR A 80 -4.04 -7.81 -2.10
CA TYR A 80 -3.61 -8.00 -0.72
C TYR A 80 -3.75 -9.47 -0.28
N GLU A 81 -4.91 -10.08 -0.50
CA GLU A 81 -5.15 -11.49 -0.17
C GLU A 81 -4.23 -12.46 -0.93
N VAL A 82 -4.00 -12.21 -2.23
CA VAL A 82 -3.09 -13.02 -3.05
C VAL A 82 -1.67 -12.94 -2.52
N VAL A 83 -1.22 -11.74 -2.16
CA VAL A 83 0.14 -11.50 -1.67
C VAL A 83 0.36 -12.18 -0.32
N LEU A 84 -0.61 -12.09 0.60
CA LEU A 84 -0.57 -12.82 1.87
C LEU A 84 -0.47 -14.34 1.64
N LYS A 85 -1.29 -14.90 0.75
CA LYS A 85 -1.27 -16.33 0.41
C LYS A 85 0.06 -16.79 -0.19
N LEU A 86 0.80 -15.90 -0.84
CA LEU A 86 2.14 -16.16 -1.37
C LEU A 86 3.25 -16.08 -0.31
N GLY A 87 2.93 -15.74 0.94
CA GLY A 87 3.87 -15.71 2.05
C GLY A 87 4.73 -14.44 2.13
N PHE A 88 4.32 -13.37 1.44
CA PHE A 88 4.95 -12.06 1.59
C PHE A 88 4.61 -11.45 2.93
N LYS A 89 5.55 -10.68 3.46
CA LYS A 89 5.26 -9.75 4.55
C LYS A 89 4.51 -8.56 3.98
N VAL A 90 3.47 -8.12 4.67
CA VAL A 90 2.64 -7.00 4.23
C VAL A 90 2.63 -5.90 5.28
N PHE A 91 3.20 -4.75 4.93
CA PHE A 91 3.15 -3.56 5.77
C PHE A 91 2.19 -2.53 5.19
N LEU A 92 1.33 -1.98 6.05
CA LEU A 92 0.43 -0.89 5.72
C LEU A 92 1.08 0.43 6.16
N LEU A 93 1.42 1.30 5.21
CA LEU A 93 2.05 2.60 5.49
C LEU A 93 1.10 3.73 5.10
N THR A 94 0.59 4.48 6.07
CA THR A 94 -0.43 5.50 5.82
C THR A 94 0.00 6.89 6.30
N GLY A 95 -0.62 7.92 5.74
CA GLY A 95 -0.44 9.30 6.20
C GLY A 95 -1.25 9.65 7.45
N ARG A 96 -2.22 8.80 7.85
CA ARG A 96 -3.10 9.01 9.00
C ARG A 96 -2.32 9.13 10.31
N SER A 97 -2.80 9.96 11.22
CA SER A 97 -2.18 10.15 12.53
C SER A 97 -2.30 8.90 13.40
N GLU A 98 -1.33 8.65 14.27
CA GLU A 98 -1.44 7.66 15.34
C GLU A 98 -2.65 7.88 16.25
N GLN A 99 -3.12 9.14 16.39
CA GLN A 99 -4.34 9.47 17.12
C GLN A 99 -5.59 8.79 16.52
N GLN A 100 -5.56 8.47 15.21
CA GLN A 100 -6.61 7.77 14.47
C GLN A 100 -6.34 6.26 14.35
N SER A 101 -5.46 5.69 15.17
CA SER A 101 -5.09 4.26 15.10
C SER A 101 -6.31 3.34 15.24
N GLY A 102 -7.12 3.55 16.29
CA GLY A 102 -8.30 2.71 16.56
C GLY A 102 -9.31 2.71 15.43
N VAL A 103 -9.66 3.90 14.90
CA VAL A 103 -10.60 4.04 13.79
C VAL A 103 -10.05 3.47 12.49
N THR A 104 -8.74 3.59 12.25
CA THR A 104 -8.08 3.03 11.07
C THR A 104 -8.08 1.50 11.09
N VAL A 105 -7.74 0.90 12.23
CA VAL A 105 -7.79 -0.56 12.41
C VAL A 105 -9.21 -1.07 12.23
N ALA A 106 -10.20 -0.43 12.87
CA ALA A 106 -11.60 -0.81 12.71
C ALA A 106 -12.05 -0.77 11.24
N ASN A 107 -11.68 0.28 10.51
CA ASN A 107 -12.01 0.41 9.10
C ASN A 107 -11.36 -0.68 8.24
N LEU A 108 -10.08 -0.97 8.46
CA LEU A 108 -9.35 -2.01 7.73
C LEU A 108 -10.04 -3.37 7.90
N ILE A 109 -10.38 -3.74 9.14
CA ILE A 109 -11.08 -4.98 9.46
C ILE A 109 -12.46 -5.01 8.79
N ASN A 110 -13.24 -3.94 8.91
CA ASN A 110 -14.56 -3.82 8.28
C ASN A 110 -14.48 -3.90 6.75
N SER A 111 -13.35 -3.48 6.18
CA SER A 111 -13.05 -3.53 4.75
C SER A 111 -12.46 -4.87 4.28
N GLY A 112 -12.30 -5.84 5.18
CA GLY A 112 -11.77 -7.17 4.88
C GLY A 112 -10.25 -7.29 4.87
N PHE A 113 -9.51 -6.22 5.17
CA PHE A 113 -8.07 -6.30 5.39
C PHE A 113 -7.82 -6.87 6.78
N GLN A 114 -7.07 -7.98 6.85
CA GLN A 114 -6.73 -8.69 8.08
C GLN A 114 -5.32 -9.27 7.95
N ASP A 115 -4.69 -9.66 9.06
CA ASP A 115 -3.39 -10.36 9.06
C ASP A 115 -2.21 -9.58 8.45
N TRP A 116 -2.21 -8.25 8.52
CA TRP A 116 -1.03 -7.45 8.16
C TRP A 116 0.08 -7.64 9.21
N ASP A 117 1.34 -7.59 8.79
CA ASP A 117 2.48 -7.75 9.70
C ASP A 117 2.79 -6.46 10.48
N LYS A 118 2.59 -5.30 9.86
CA LYS A 118 2.84 -4.00 10.50
C LYS A 118 1.91 -2.94 9.92
N LEU A 119 1.27 -2.15 10.80
CA LEU A 119 0.57 -0.92 10.44
C LEU A 119 1.40 0.26 10.94
N ILE A 120 1.81 1.13 10.02
CA ILE A 120 2.66 2.30 10.29
C ILE A 120 1.82 3.55 10.04
N LEU A 121 1.54 4.24 11.14
CA LEU A 121 0.83 5.52 11.18
C LEU A 121 1.85 6.66 11.30
N ARG A 122 1.38 7.88 11.07
CA ARG A 122 2.20 9.08 11.23
C ARG A 122 2.23 9.49 12.70
N ALA A 123 3.42 9.42 13.28
CA ALA A 123 3.68 9.84 14.64
C ALA A 123 3.65 11.37 14.80
N THR A 124 3.51 11.84 16.03
CA THR A 124 3.30 13.26 16.31
C THR A 124 4.46 14.13 15.80
N GLU A 125 5.69 13.63 15.95
CA GLU A 125 6.95 14.25 15.50
C GLU A 125 7.14 14.27 13.97
N ASP A 126 6.32 13.53 13.24
CA ASP A 126 6.30 13.50 11.78
C ASP A 126 5.20 14.40 11.20
N HIS A 127 4.39 15.08 12.03
CA HIS A 127 3.47 16.12 11.57
C HIS A 127 4.22 17.30 10.94
N GLY A 128 3.66 17.84 9.86
CA GLY A 128 4.26 18.92 9.07
C GLY A 128 5.33 18.47 8.07
N LYS A 129 5.84 17.23 8.16
CA LYS A 129 6.77 16.69 7.15
C LYS A 129 6.02 16.35 5.87
N LEU A 130 6.63 16.64 4.71
CA LEU A 130 6.12 16.20 3.42
C LEU A 130 5.87 14.68 3.41
N ALA A 131 4.79 14.25 2.76
CA ALA A 131 4.43 12.84 2.68
C ALA A 131 5.57 12.00 2.08
N THR A 132 6.19 12.50 1.02
CA THR A 132 7.35 11.86 0.37
C THR A 132 8.50 11.63 1.35
N ILE A 133 8.81 12.61 2.21
CA ILE A 133 9.92 12.52 3.18
C ILE A 133 9.59 11.54 4.30
N TYR A 134 8.39 11.65 4.89
CA TYR A 134 7.92 10.74 5.92
C TYR A 134 7.90 9.28 5.42
N LYS A 135 7.26 9.02 4.27
CA LYS A 135 7.13 7.66 3.73
C LYS A 135 8.49 7.09 3.30
N SER A 136 9.37 7.91 2.74
CA SER A 136 10.74 7.51 2.44
C SER A 136 11.51 7.08 3.68
N LYS A 137 11.43 7.87 4.77
CA LYS A 137 12.06 7.52 6.04
C LYS A 137 11.55 6.17 6.56
N LYS A 138 10.23 5.95 6.54
CA LYS A 138 9.64 4.67 6.98
C LYS A 138 10.06 3.49 6.10
N ARG A 139 10.22 3.68 4.80
CA ARG A 139 10.79 2.64 3.92
C ARG A 139 12.26 2.37 4.20
N ASN A 140 13.06 3.40 4.48
CA ASN A 140 14.46 3.22 4.88
C ASN A 140 14.57 2.41 6.17
N GLU A 141 13.74 2.72 7.19
CA GLU A 141 13.67 1.96 8.45
C GLU A 141 13.42 0.46 8.17
N MET A 142 12.52 0.11 7.23
CA MET A 142 12.28 -1.29 6.83
C MET A 142 13.50 -1.93 6.15
N VAL A 143 14.22 -1.19 5.29
CA VAL A 143 15.44 -1.71 4.65
C VAL A 143 16.54 -1.94 5.69
N GLU A 144 16.68 -1.04 6.66
CA GLU A 144 17.61 -1.17 7.79
C GLU A 144 17.25 -2.34 8.72
N GLU A 145 15.94 -2.63 8.89
CA GLU A 145 15.45 -3.85 9.54
C GLU A 145 15.76 -5.14 8.74
N GLY A 146 16.27 -5.04 7.52
CA GLY A 146 16.70 -6.17 6.67
C GLY A 146 15.66 -6.65 5.65
N TYR A 147 14.56 -5.91 5.46
CA TYR A 147 13.56 -6.25 4.46
C TYR A 147 13.99 -5.86 3.05
N TRP A 148 13.56 -6.66 2.07
CA TRP A 148 13.60 -6.29 0.67
C TRP A 148 12.21 -5.90 0.18
N ILE A 149 12.04 -4.62 -0.15
CA ILE A 149 10.77 -4.06 -0.63
C ILE A 149 10.61 -4.44 -2.11
N LEU A 150 9.94 -5.57 -2.38
CA LEU A 150 9.72 -6.04 -3.75
C LEU A 150 8.64 -5.26 -4.46
N GLY A 151 7.63 -4.78 -3.73
CA GLY A 151 6.65 -3.88 -4.30
C GLY A 151 6.15 -2.81 -3.34
N ASN A 152 5.55 -1.79 -3.92
CA ASN A 152 4.88 -0.71 -3.22
C ASN A 152 3.66 -0.27 -4.03
N SER A 153 2.48 -0.34 -3.43
CA SER A 153 1.22 0.13 -4.03
C SER A 153 0.73 1.36 -3.30
N GLY A 154 0.40 2.41 -4.05
CA GLY A 154 -0.12 3.65 -3.51
C GLY A 154 -0.79 4.50 -4.59
N ASP A 155 -1.63 5.42 -4.16
CA ASP A 155 -2.48 6.25 -5.00
C ASP A 155 -1.92 7.68 -5.16
N GLN A 156 -0.87 8.04 -4.45
CA GLN A 156 -0.13 9.29 -4.60
C GLN A 156 1.30 9.02 -5.07
N TRP A 157 1.89 9.97 -5.82
CA TRP A 157 3.31 9.86 -6.18
C TRP A 157 4.22 9.94 -4.95
N SER A 158 3.79 10.66 -3.91
CA SER A 158 4.47 10.73 -2.61
C SER A 158 4.55 9.39 -1.88
N ASP A 159 3.74 8.40 -2.26
CA ASP A 159 3.80 7.02 -1.75
C ASP A 159 4.95 6.22 -2.36
N LEU A 160 5.26 6.52 -3.62
CA LEU A 160 6.07 5.67 -4.49
C LEU A 160 7.48 6.23 -4.71
N LEU A 161 7.64 7.55 -4.58
CA LEU A 161 8.88 8.27 -4.85
C LEU A 161 9.67 8.58 -3.56
N GLY A 162 10.87 9.11 -3.75
CA GLY A 162 11.82 9.45 -2.69
C GLY A 162 12.93 8.41 -2.55
N SER A 163 13.31 8.06 -1.32
CA SER A 163 14.34 7.05 -1.05
C SER A 163 13.74 5.68 -0.67
N SER A 164 14.57 4.63 -0.74
CA SER A 164 14.15 3.22 -0.62
C SER A 164 12.91 2.87 -1.43
N VAL A 165 12.99 3.16 -2.73
CA VAL A 165 11.95 2.80 -3.69
C VAL A 165 11.94 1.28 -3.85
N SER A 166 10.76 0.70 -3.90
CA SER A 166 10.57 -0.73 -4.16
C SER A 166 11.08 -1.13 -5.53
N ILE A 167 11.35 -2.43 -5.73
CA ILE A 167 11.71 -2.95 -7.06
C ILE A 167 10.60 -2.68 -8.09
N ARG A 168 9.33 -2.78 -7.67
CA ARG A 168 8.15 -2.47 -8.51
C ARG A 168 7.15 -1.58 -7.78
N SER A 169 6.88 -0.41 -8.35
CA SER A 169 5.87 0.51 -7.83
C SER A 169 4.57 0.41 -8.65
N PHE A 170 3.43 0.42 -7.97
CA PHE A 170 2.09 0.31 -8.57
C PHE A 170 1.26 1.53 -8.20
N LYS A 171 1.07 2.45 -9.16
CA LYS A 171 0.27 3.67 -8.98
C LYS A 171 -1.21 3.37 -9.18
N LEU A 172 -2.00 3.54 -8.13
CA LEU A 172 -3.46 3.50 -8.20
C LEU A 172 -3.99 4.84 -8.71
N PRO A 173 -5.08 4.87 -9.50
CA PRO A 173 -5.72 6.11 -9.90
C PRO A 173 -6.42 6.75 -8.69
N ASN A 174 -6.14 8.03 -8.45
CA ASN A 174 -6.89 8.86 -7.52
C ASN A 174 -7.10 10.24 -8.17
N PRO A 175 -8.28 10.50 -8.74
CA PRO A 175 -8.60 11.79 -9.35
C PRO A 175 -9.06 12.85 -8.33
N MET A 176 -9.19 12.51 -7.04
CA MET A 176 -9.85 13.34 -6.04
C MET A 176 -8.97 14.42 -5.45
N TYR A 177 -7.72 14.11 -5.17
CA TYR A 177 -6.77 15.07 -4.60
C TYR A 177 -5.34 14.68 -4.93
N TYR A 178 -4.44 15.62 -4.68
CA TYR A 178 -3.02 15.46 -4.87
C TYR A 178 -2.27 15.83 -3.60
N ILE A 179 -1.41 14.92 -3.14
CA ILE A 179 -0.49 15.17 -2.03
C ILE A 179 0.92 15.33 -2.61
N PRO A 180 1.49 16.55 -2.60
CA PRO A 180 2.85 16.81 -3.09
C PRO A 180 3.95 16.08 -2.29
#